data_AF-A0A7S3BQ78-F1
#
_entry.id   AF-A0A7S3BQ78-F1
#
_cell.length_a   1.000
_cell.length_b   1.000
_cell.length_c   1.000
_cell.angle_alpha   90.00
_cell.angle_beta   90.00
_cell.angle_gamma   90.00
#
_symmetry.space_group_name_H-M   'P 1'
#
loop_
_entity.id
_entity.type
_entity.pdbx_description
1 polymer ?
#
loop_
_entity_poly.entity_id
_entity_poly.type
_entity_poly.pdbx_seq_one_letter_code
_entity_poly.pdbx_strand_id
1 'polypeptide(L)'
;HPEALTVTPTMPMVVFACLTGVSRVVLGLHYPSDVAVGMLLGALSTLIHCALLPFWIHLAEESPNAAYMLFLPAQVPMMAFLVFSSYRYACRSVDPVTWALNACRGKYKQRPLDPRGAPFGNYTGMLGVIVGLVVGVSFKEYTPLAYPLTRGASIGRALIGNMVLMAIFETIGALTPRQPVWLYSSIRFVKYVFVPTFIILFAPSLFALLGV
;
A
#
# COMPACT_ATOMS: atom_id res chain seq x y z
N HIS A 1 -11.66 -10.52 17.29
CA HIS A 1 -12.79 -9.62 17.62
C HIS A 1 -14.01 -10.02 16.82
N PRO A 2 -15.01 -10.68 17.44
CA PRO A 2 -16.29 -11.02 16.80
C PRO A 2 -16.97 -9.78 16.21
N GLU A 3 -16.77 -8.63 16.83
CA GLU A 3 -17.29 -7.31 16.42
C GLU A 3 -16.72 -6.80 15.09
N ALA A 4 -15.52 -7.22 14.68
CA ALA A 4 -14.95 -6.80 13.40
C ALA A 4 -15.72 -7.38 12.20
N LEU A 5 -16.39 -8.53 12.40
CA LEU A 5 -17.19 -9.20 11.38
C LEU A 5 -18.60 -8.63 11.24
N THR A 6 -19.12 -7.94 12.26
CA THR A 6 -20.52 -7.45 12.30
C THR A 6 -20.65 -5.97 11.96
N VAL A 7 -19.59 -5.16 12.14
CA VAL A 7 -19.69 -3.69 12.07
C VAL A 7 -18.98 -3.08 10.85
N THR A 8 -18.07 -3.80 10.20
CA THR A 8 -17.43 -3.31 8.97
C THR A 8 -18.21 -3.84 7.76
N PRO A 9 -19.08 -3.05 7.12
CA PRO A 9 -19.81 -3.53 5.96
C PRO A 9 -18.78 -3.84 4.86
N THR A 10 -18.66 -5.11 4.49
CA THR A 10 -17.78 -5.60 3.42
C THR A 10 -18.19 -5.02 2.06
N MET A 11 -19.48 -4.73 1.89
CA MET A 11 -20.06 -4.18 0.66
C MET A 11 -19.44 -2.83 0.24
N PRO A 12 -19.33 -1.81 1.10
CA PRO A 12 -18.55 -0.60 0.82
C PRO A 12 -17.11 -0.86 0.39
N MET A 13 -16.42 -1.87 0.93
CA MET A 13 -15.04 -2.16 0.56
C MET A 13 -14.91 -2.78 -0.83
N VAL A 14 -15.80 -3.72 -1.19
CA VAL A 14 -15.82 -4.31 -2.53
C VAL A 14 -16.17 -3.25 -3.57
N VAL A 15 -17.20 -2.44 -3.30
CA VAL A 15 -17.57 -1.32 -4.19
C VAL A 15 -16.39 -0.36 -4.34
N PHE A 16 -15.73 0.02 -3.24
CA PHE A 16 -14.57 0.88 -3.28
C PHE A 16 -13.39 0.27 -4.07
N ALA A 17 -13.10 -1.02 -3.89
CA ALA A 17 -12.06 -1.72 -4.63
C ALA A 17 -12.37 -1.76 -6.14
N CYS A 18 -13.62 -2.03 -6.51
CA CYS A 18 -14.09 -2.01 -7.89
C CYS A 18 -13.98 -0.61 -8.50
N LEU A 19 -14.47 0.43 -7.80
CA LEU A 19 -14.37 1.83 -8.24
C LEU A 19 -12.90 2.26 -8.38
N THR A 20 -12.03 1.81 -7.47
CA THR A 20 -10.59 2.05 -7.57
C THR A 20 -10.01 1.42 -8.82
N GLY A 21 -10.35 0.16 -9.11
CA GLY A 21 -9.94 -0.51 -10.36
C GLY A 21 -10.43 0.22 -11.61
N VAL A 22 -11.72 0.57 -11.66
CA VAL A 22 -12.32 1.33 -12.77
C VAL A 22 -11.64 2.69 -12.95
N SER A 23 -11.33 3.39 -11.85
CA SER A 23 -10.65 4.69 -11.92
C SER A 23 -9.30 4.61 -12.65
N ARG A 24 -8.57 3.50 -12.53
CA ARG A 24 -7.29 3.29 -13.22
C ARG A 24 -7.46 3.11 -14.72
N VAL A 25 -8.52 2.45 -15.14
CA VAL A 25 -8.89 2.31 -16.55
C VAL A 25 -9.33 3.66 -17.13
N VAL A 26 -10.20 4.38 -16.42
CA VAL A 26 -10.70 5.71 -16.85
C VAL A 26 -9.57 6.73 -16.95
N LEU A 27 -8.61 6.70 -16.03
CA LEU A 27 -7.41 7.56 -16.08
C LEU A 27 -6.40 7.16 -17.18
N GLY A 28 -6.64 6.05 -17.88
CA GLY A 28 -5.73 5.51 -18.90
C GLY A 28 -4.40 5.03 -18.33
N LEU A 29 -4.39 4.59 -17.07
CA LEU A 29 -3.18 4.12 -16.37
C LEU A 29 -2.96 2.61 -16.49
N HIS A 30 -4.04 1.84 -16.67
CA HIS A 30 -4.01 0.38 -16.72
C HIS A 30 -5.02 -0.15 -17.74
N TYR A 31 -4.71 -1.27 -18.39
CA TYR A 31 -5.69 -1.99 -19.19
C TYR A 31 -6.70 -2.71 -18.27
N PRO A 32 -7.95 -2.96 -18.73
CA PRO A 32 -8.92 -3.75 -17.96
C PRO A 32 -8.37 -5.12 -17.54
N SER A 33 -7.57 -5.77 -18.40
CA SER A 33 -6.89 -7.02 -18.10
C SER A 33 -5.93 -6.91 -16.91
N ASP A 34 -5.18 -5.82 -16.81
CA ASP A 34 -4.23 -5.60 -15.72
C ASP A 34 -4.96 -5.47 -14.38
N VAL A 35 -6.09 -4.75 -14.39
CA VAL A 35 -6.95 -4.59 -13.21
C VAL A 35 -7.56 -5.93 -12.81
N ALA A 36 -8.07 -6.72 -13.75
CA ALA A 36 -8.65 -8.03 -13.48
C ALA A 36 -7.62 -9.01 -12.88
N VAL A 37 -6.41 -9.07 -13.46
CA VAL A 37 -5.32 -9.89 -12.92
C VAL A 37 -4.91 -9.40 -11.53
N GLY A 38 -4.79 -8.09 -11.33
CA GLY A 38 -4.50 -7.51 -10.02
C GLY A 38 -5.54 -7.87 -8.95
N MET A 39 -6.83 -7.81 -9.29
CA MET A 39 -7.93 -8.22 -8.40
C MET A 39 -7.85 -9.71 -8.06
N LEU A 40 -7.63 -10.57 -9.05
CA LEU A 40 -7.47 -12.01 -8.87
C LEU A 40 -6.30 -12.32 -7.93
N LEU A 41 -5.14 -11.69 -8.16
CA LEU A 41 -3.95 -11.87 -7.30
C LEU A 41 -4.21 -11.37 -5.88
N GLY A 42 -4.90 -10.24 -5.71
CA GLY A 42 -5.28 -9.75 -4.38
C GLY A 42 -6.23 -10.71 -3.65
N ALA A 43 -7.22 -11.27 -4.35
CA ALA A 43 -8.13 -12.26 -3.79
C ALA A 43 -7.39 -13.56 -3.40
N LEU A 44 -6.55 -14.09 -4.28
CA LEU A 44 -5.70 -15.25 -4.00
C LEU A 44 -4.79 -15.03 -2.80
N SER A 45 -4.11 -13.87 -2.74
CA SER A 45 -3.26 -13.51 -1.60
C SER A 45 -4.04 -13.47 -0.29
N THR A 46 -5.29 -13.01 -0.33
CA THR A 46 -6.18 -12.93 0.84
C THR A 46 -6.58 -14.34 1.29
N LEU A 47 -6.95 -15.22 0.35
CA LEU A 47 -7.29 -16.61 0.64
C LEU A 47 -6.11 -17.37 1.26
N ILE A 48 -4.91 -17.23 0.68
CA ILE A 48 -3.68 -17.82 1.21
C ILE A 48 -3.40 -17.29 2.62
N HIS A 49 -3.51 -15.96 2.83
CA HIS A 49 -3.31 -15.37 4.14
C HIS A 49 -4.29 -15.93 5.17
N CYS A 50 -5.59 -15.97 4.86
CA CYS A 50 -6.60 -16.53 5.75
C CYS A 50 -6.35 -18.01 6.06
N ALA A 51 -5.90 -18.80 5.09
CA ALA A 51 -5.58 -20.22 5.28
C ALA A 51 -4.36 -20.41 6.20
N LEU A 52 -3.35 -19.53 6.11
CA LEU A 52 -2.14 -19.58 6.92
C LEU A 52 -2.30 -18.89 8.29
N LEU A 53 -3.33 -18.06 8.47
CA LEU A 53 -3.51 -17.25 9.67
C LEU A 53 -3.57 -18.09 10.97
N PRO A 54 -4.29 -19.23 11.06
CA PRO A 54 -4.30 -20.05 12.27
C PRO A 54 -2.91 -20.57 12.65
N PHE A 55 -2.12 -20.98 11.66
CA PHE A 55 -0.74 -21.40 11.87
C PHE A 55 0.11 -20.27 12.46
N TRP A 56 0.01 -19.07 11.90
CA TRP A 56 0.78 -17.91 12.39
C TRP A 56 0.36 -17.49 13.80
N ILE A 57 -0.93 -17.52 14.11
CA ILE A 57 -1.44 -17.23 15.47
C ILE A 57 -0.87 -18.24 16.46
N HIS A 58 -1.01 -19.53 16.17
CA HIS A 58 -0.51 -20.59 17.03
C HIS A 58 1.00 -20.48 17.27
N LEU A 59 1.78 -20.26 16.20
CA LEU A 59 3.23 -20.07 16.31
C LEU A 59 3.60 -18.83 17.14
N ALA A 60 2.86 -17.73 16.99
CA ALA A 60 3.12 -16.50 17.74
C ALA A 60 2.78 -16.64 19.23
N GLU A 61 1.76 -17.43 19.57
CA GLU A 61 1.39 -17.74 20.96
C GLU A 61 2.42 -18.66 21.64
N GLU A 62 2.90 -19.69 20.95
CA GLU A 62 3.89 -20.63 21.50
C GLU A 62 5.31 -20.06 21.54
N SER A 63 5.71 -19.31 20.51
CA SER A 63 7.07 -18.77 20.38
C SER A 63 7.08 -17.48 19.57
N PRO A 64 6.85 -16.32 20.21
CA PRO A 64 6.85 -15.01 19.56
C PRO A 64 8.15 -14.75 18.79
N ASN A 65 9.30 -15.14 19.35
CA ASN A 65 10.60 -14.98 18.72
C ASN A 65 10.71 -15.80 17.43
N ALA A 66 10.18 -17.02 17.39
CA ALA A 66 10.18 -17.84 16.18
C ALA A 66 9.30 -17.22 15.09
N ALA A 67 8.13 -16.67 15.44
CA ALA A 67 7.28 -15.96 14.49
C ALA A 67 8.01 -14.77 13.86
N TYR A 68 8.72 -13.95 14.65
CA TYR A 68 9.54 -12.85 14.12
C TYR A 68 10.71 -13.34 13.25
N MET A 69 11.42 -14.38 13.70
CA MET A 69 12.55 -14.96 12.97
C MET A 69 12.15 -15.69 11.69
N LEU A 70 10.90 -16.10 11.53
CA LEU A 70 10.39 -16.66 10.27
C LEU A 70 9.85 -15.57 9.35
N PHE A 71 9.12 -14.59 9.90
CA PHE A 71 8.48 -13.55 9.12
C PHE A 71 9.49 -12.63 8.42
N LEU A 72 10.50 -12.12 9.14
CA LEU A 72 11.47 -11.18 8.59
C LEU A 72 12.31 -11.79 7.45
N PRO A 73 12.89 -13.00 7.59
CA PRO A 73 13.58 -13.66 6.50
C PRO A 73 12.66 -14.01 5.34
N ALA A 74 11.38 -14.35 5.56
CA ALA A 74 10.46 -14.63 4.45
C ALA A 74 10.20 -13.41 3.54
N GLN A 75 10.30 -12.19 4.07
CA GLN A 75 10.18 -10.96 3.28
C GLN A 75 11.35 -10.76 2.31
N VAL A 76 12.55 -11.24 2.66
CA VAL A 76 13.77 -11.01 1.87
C VAL A 76 13.72 -11.74 0.52
N PRO A 77 13.42 -13.06 0.42
CA PRO A 77 13.23 -13.76 -0.84
C PRO A 77 12.08 -13.20 -1.66
N MET A 78 10.98 -12.78 -1.02
CA MET A 78 9.86 -12.15 -1.73
C MET A 78 10.31 -10.84 -2.38
N MET A 79 11.01 -9.98 -1.64
CA MET A 79 11.57 -8.74 -2.18
C MET A 79 12.61 -9.02 -3.27
N ALA A 80 13.50 -9.99 -3.05
CA ALA A 80 14.50 -10.40 -4.03
C ALA A 80 13.86 -10.93 -5.31
N PHE A 81 12.80 -11.74 -5.21
CA PHE A 81 12.02 -12.23 -6.34
C PHE A 81 11.34 -11.08 -7.09
N LEU A 82 10.73 -10.12 -6.40
CA LEU A 82 10.11 -8.95 -7.01
C LEU A 82 11.12 -8.07 -7.75
N VAL A 83 12.27 -7.80 -7.13
CA VAL A 83 13.36 -7.05 -7.75
C VAL A 83 13.93 -7.81 -8.95
N PHE A 84 14.17 -9.11 -8.82
CA PHE A 84 14.72 -9.96 -9.88
C PHE A 84 13.77 -10.07 -11.08
N SER A 85 12.49 -10.38 -10.83
CA SER A 85 11.47 -10.47 -11.90
C SER A 85 11.30 -9.13 -12.61
N SER A 86 11.32 -8.02 -11.87
CA SER A 86 11.26 -6.67 -12.44
C SER A 86 12.50 -6.35 -13.26
N TYR A 87 13.70 -6.70 -12.78
CA TYR A 87 14.95 -6.54 -13.52
C TYR A 87 14.93 -7.35 -14.83
N ARG A 88 14.52 -8.62 -14.75
CA ARG A 88 14.38 -9.50 -15.94
C ARG A 88 13.39 -8.92 -16.95
N TYR A 89 12.28 -8.36 -16.49
CA TYR A 89 11.31 -7.69 -17.34
C TYR A 89 11.90 -6.43 -18.00
N ALA A 90 12.58 -5.57 -17.23
CA ALA A 90 13.23 -4.36 -17.73
C ALA A 90 14.34 -4.66 -18.77
N CYS A 91 15.01 -5.82 -18.66
CA CYS A 91 16.03 -6.27 -19.61
C CYS A 91 15.46 -6.97 -20.86
N ARG A 92 14.15 -7.24 -20.93
CA ARG A 92 13.56 -7.92 -22.10
C ARG A 92 13.61 -6.99 -23.32
N SER A 93 13.91 -7.55 -24.49
CA SER A 93 13.80 -6.80 -25.75
C SER A 93 12.33 -6.45 -25.98
N VAL A 94 12.02 -5.16 -26.03
CA VAL A 94 10.68 -4.66 -26.34
C VAL A 94 10.70 -4.19 -27.78
N ASP A 95 9.70 -4.61 -28.59
CA ASP A 95 9.48 -4.01 -29.91
C ASP A 95 9.10 -2.54 -29.72
N PRO A 96 9.96 -1.59 -30.12
CA PRO A 96 9.74 -0.18 -29.87
C PRO A 96 8.49 0.34 -30.59
N VAL A 97 8.11 -0.26 -31.72
CA VAL A 97 6.95 0.20 -32.51
C VAL A 97 5.65 -0.19 -31.82
N THR A 98 5.46 -1.47 -31.51
CA THR A 98 4.26 -1.93 -30.79
C THR A 98 4.13 -1.28 -29.42
N TRP A 99 5.24 -1.12 -28.70
CA TRP A 99 5.22 -0.46 -27.39
C TRP A 99 4.84 1.02 -27.51
N ALA A 100 5.45 1.79 -28.42
CA ALA A 100 5.10 3.20 -28.59
C ALA A 100 3.64 3.38 -29.02
N LEU A 101 3.15 2.51 -29.92
CA LEU A 101 1.75 2.49 -30.34
C LEU A 101 0.77 2.20 -29.20
N ASN A 102 1.20 1.47 -28.16
CA ASN A 102 0.38 1.14 -27.00
C ASN A 102 0.51 2.20 -25.89
N ALA A 103 1.74 2.62 -25.57
CA ALA A 103 2.07 3.56 -24.51
C ALA A 103 1.62 5.00 -24.81
N CYS A 104 1.60 5.40 -26.09
CA CYS A 104 1.16 6.73 -26.51
C CYS A 104 -0.37 6.83 -26.76
N ARG A 105 -1.17 5.83 -26.35
CA ARG A 105 -2.63 5.93 -26.42
C ARG A 105 -3.17 6.75 -25.24
N GLY A 106 -4.19 7.56 -25.52
CA GLY A 106 -4.91 8.32 -24.49
C GLY A 106 -4.12 9.49 -23.88
N LYS A 107 -4.22 9.65 -22.55
CA LYS A 107 -3.77 10.83 -21.80
C LYS A 107 -2.25 11.08 -21.83
N TYR A 108 -1.45 10.06 -22.15
CA TYR A 108 0.01 10.13 -22.13
C TYR A 108 0.67 10.23 -23.51
N LYS A 109 -0.11 10.53 -24.57
CA LYS A 109 0.39 10.64 -25.95
C LYS A 109 1.61 11.56 -26.12
N GLN A 110 1.78 12.56 -25.25
CA GLN A 110 2.89 13.51 -25.31
C GLN A 110 4.01 13.23 -24.29
N ARG A 111 3.88 12.21 -23.43
CA ARG A 111 4.95 11.88 -22.48
C ARG A 111 5.91 10.86 -23.11
N PRO A 112 7.23 11.11 -23.10
CA PRO A 112 8.20 10.05 -23.36
C PRO A 112 8.09 9.07 -22.20
N LEU A 113 7.42 7.95 -22.43
CA LEU A 113 7.45 6.81 -21.53
C LEU A 113 8.70 5.99 -21.87
N ASP A 114 9.31 5.36 -20.88
CA ASP A 114 10.41 4.43 -21.11
C ASP A 114 9.87 3.01 -20.94
N PRO A 115 9.92 2.13 -21.97
CA PRO A 115 9.53 0.73 -21.84
C PRO A 115 10.30 -0.01 -20.75
N ARG A 116 11.48 0.50 -20.38
CA ARG A 116 12.40 -0.07 -19.40
C ARG A 116 12.44 0.73 -18.11
N GLY A 117 11.58 1.74 -17.98
CA GLY A 117 11.46 2.55 -16.77
C GLY A 117 10.99 1.69 -15.60
N ALA A 118 11.93 1.03 -14.92
CA ALA A 118 11.65 0.34 -13.68
C ALA A 118 11.24 1.40 -12.65
N PRO A 119 10.03 1.32 -12.08
CA PRO A 119 9.57 2.34 -11.16
C PRO A 119 10.21 2.12 -9.78
N PHE A 120 11.52 2.27 -9.66
CA PHE A 120 12.29 2.15 -8.41
C PHE A 120 11.67 2.95 -7.27
N GLY A 121 11.15 4.15 -7.58
CA GLY A 121 10.39 4.97 -6.62
C GLY A 121 9.09 4.31 -6.11
N ASN A 122 8.41 3.50 -6.92
CA ASN A 122 7.20 2.80 -6.48
C ASN A 122 7.54 1.65 -5.53
N TYR A 123 8.63 0.91 -5.77
CA TYR A 123 9.04 -0.21 -4.89
C TYR A 123 9.56 0.27 -3.54
N THR A 124 10.36 1.35 -3.52
CA THR A 124 10.79 1.98 -2.26
C THR A 124 9.60 2.51 -1.47
N GLY A 125 8.58 3.03 -2.15
CA GLY A 125 7.30 3.36 -1.52
C GLY A 125 6.60 2.15 -0.90
N MET A 126 6.45 1.04 -1.63
CA MET A 126 5.84 -0.18 -1.09
C MET A 126 6.60 -0.75 0.10
N LEU A 127 7.93 -0.79 0.03
CA LEU A 127 8.76 -1.21 1.15
C LEU A 127 8.53 -0.31 2.36
N GLY A 128 8.41 1.01 2.14
CA GLY A 128 8.04 1.96 3.17
C GLY A 128 6.72 1.60 3.85
N VAL A 129 5.68 1.31 3.08
CA VAL A 129 4.38 0.89 3.64
C VAL A 129 4.53 -0.40 4.48
N ILE A 130 5.27 -1.40 4.00
CA ILE A 130 5.47 -2.66 4.74
C ILE A 130 6.20 -2.38 6.06
N VAL A 131 7.28 -1.61 6.04
CA VAL A 131 8.04 -1.26 7.24
C VAL A 131 7.16 -0.48 8.22
N GLY A 132 6.41 0.51 7.73
CA GLY A 132 5.53 1.29 8.59
C GLY A 132 4.35 0.48 9.17
N LEU A 133 3.87 -0.55 8.47
CA LEU A 133 2.92 -1.52 9.02
C LEU A 133 3.55 -2.38 10.11
N VAL A 134 4.76 -2.90 9.89
CA VAL A 134 5.50 -3.66 10.91
C VAL A 134 5.67 -2.82 12.17
N VAL A 135 6.18 -1.59 12.03
CA VAL A 135 6.32 -0.65 13.15
C VAL A 135 4.95 -0.37 13.78
N GLY A 136 3.95 0.04 13.01
CA GLY A 136 2.64 0.39 13.54
C GLY A 136 1.99 -0.76 14.31
N VAL A 137 2.03 -1.98 13.77
CA VAL A 137 1.45 -3.17 14.42
C VAL A 137 2.21 -3.55 15.68
N SER A 138 3.54 -3.46 15.68
CA SER A 138 4.36 -3.76 16.87
C SER A 138 4.08 -2.85 18.07
N PHE A 139 3.59 -1.62 17.83
CA PHE A 139 3.29 -0.67 18.89
C PHE A 139 1.78 -0.43 19.10
N LYS A 140 0.90 -1.18 18.41
CA LYS A 140 -0.55 -0.94 18.45
C LYS A 140 -1.17 -1.07 19.85
N GLU A 141 -0.57 -1.87 20.73
CA GLU A 141 -1.07 -2.10 22.09
C GLU A 141 -1.01 -0.84 22.95
N TYR A 142 -0.10 0.09 22.64
CA TYR A 142 0.01 1.38 23.32
C TYR A 142 -1.00 2.42 22.81
N THR A 143 -1.68 2.13 21.70
CA THR A 143 -2.58 3.07 21.02
C THR A 143 -3.89 2.38 20.66
N PRO A 144 -4.80 2.16 21.63
CA PRO A 144 -6.05 1.45 21.40
C PRO A 144 -6.88 2.12 20.31
N LEU A 145 -7.20 1.34 19.27
CA LEU A 145 -8.05 1.76 18.17
C LEU A 145 -9.51 1.81 18.65
N ALA A 146 -9.91 2.94 19.23
CA ALA A 146 -11.33 3.18 19.52
C ALA A 146 -12.10 3.24 18.19
N TYR A 147 -13.23 2.55 18.07
CA TYR A 147 -14.12 2.69 16.90
C TYR A 147 -15.08 3.87 17.10
N PRO A 148 -15.42 4.62 16.04
CA PRO A 148 -16.40 5.70 16.16
C PRO A 148 -17.79 5.13 16.49
N LEU A 149 -18.42 5.65 17.55
CA LEU A 149 -19.76 5.21 17.99
C LEU A 149 -20.89 5.85 17.17
N THR A 150 -20.61 6.95 16.47
CA THR A 150 -21.61 7.69 15.70
C THR A 150 -21.18 7.85 14.25
N ARG A 151 -22.15 7.97 13.33
CA ARG A 151 -21.87 8.24 11.91
C ARG A 151 -21.13 9.56 11.71
N GLY A 152 -21.44 10.57 12.53
CA GLY A 152 -20.76 11.87 12.50
C GLY A 152 -19.28 11.74 12.86
N ALA A 153 -18.97 11.01 13.94
CA ALA A 153 -17.61 10.65 14.33
C ALA A 153 -16.86 9.92 13.22
N SER A 154 -17.47 8.91 12.59
CA SER A 154 -16.86 8.19 11.45
C SER A 154 -16.49 9.09 10.29
N ILE A 155 -17.40 10.00 9.89
CA ILE A 155 -17.16 10.96 8.81
C ILE A 155 -16.07 11.96 9.24
N GLY A 156 -16.14 12.48 10.48
CA GLY A 156 -15.15 13.39 11.04
C GLY A 156 -13.75 12.80 10.99
N ARG A 157 -13.57 11.56 11.47
CA ARG A 157 -12.30 10.83 11.41
C ARG A 157 -11.81 10.63 9.99
N ALA A 158 -12.70 10.26 9.06
CA ALA A 158 -12.33 10.08 7.66
C ALA A 158 -11.83 11.40 7.04
N LEU A 159 -12.50 12.52 7.30
CA LEU A 159 -12.10 13.84 6.78
C LEU A 159 -10.80 14.32 7.41
N ILE A 160 -10.70 14.29 8.75
CA ILE A 160 -9.50 14.73 9.48
C ILE A 160 -8.30 13.86 9.14
N GLY A 161 -8.46 12.54 9.16
CA GLY A 161 -7.41 11.59 8.82
C GLY A 161 -6.88 11.80 7.41
N ASN A 162 -7.77 11.96 6.42
CA ASN A 162 -7.37 12.26 5.05
C ASN A 162 -6.69 13.63 4.92
N MET A 163 -7.20 14.66 5.60
CA MET A 163 -6.61 16.00 5.57
C MET A 163 -5.17 15.99 6.11
N VAL A 164 -4.94 15.34 7.25
CA VAL A 164 -3.59 15.21 7.83
C VAL A 164 -2.67 14.41 6.92
N LEU A 165 -3.14 13.28 6.40
CA LEU A 165 -2.35 12.48 5.45
C LEU A 165 -2.00 13.28 4.18
N MET A 166 -2.95 14.03 3.63
CA MET A 166 -2.71 14.92 2.48
C MET A 166 -1.69 16.00 2.81
N ALA A 167 -1.85 16.71 3.94
CA ALA A 167 -0.93 17.75 4.36
C ALA A 167 0.51 17.22 4.49
N ILE A 168 0.68 16.05 5.11
CA ILE A 168 1.99 15.40 5.26
C ILE A 168 2.52 14.92 3.91
N PHE A 169 1.65 14.38 3.05
CA PHE A 169 2.03 13.91 1.72
C PHE A 169 2.54 15.04 0.84
N GLU A 170 1.85 16.17 0.83
CA GLU A 170 2.22 17.35 0.07
C GLU A 170 3.46 18.02 0.67
N THR A 171 3.56 18.09 2.01
CA THR A 171 4.75 18.63 2.67
C THR A 171 6.00 17.83 2.32
N ILE A 172 5.95 16.50 2.49
CA ILE A 172 7.10 15.65 2.12
C ILE A 172 7.35 15.74 0.61
N GLY A 173 6.30 15.78 -0.21
CA GLY A 173 6.42 15.94 -1.67
C GLY A 173 7.13 17.24 -2.07
N ALA A 174 6.78 18.36 -1.44
CA ALA A 174 7.38 19.66 -1.66
C ALA A 174 8.85 19.71 -1.22
N LEU A 175 9.19 18.99 -0.13
CA LEU A 175 10.56 18.88 0.37
C LEU A 175 11.39 17.82 -0.38
N THR A 176 10.77 16.96 -1.19
CA THR A 176 11.47 15.90 -1.91
C THR A 176 12.17 16.48 -3.15
N PRO A 177 13.50 16.48 -3.21
CA PRO A 177 14.21 16.96 -4.39
C PRO A 177 14.03 15.96 -5.54
N ARG A 178 13.98 16.48 -6.77
CA ARG A 178 13.87 15.63 -7.98
C ARG A 178 15.16 14.87 -8.30
N GLN A 179 16.29 15.42 -7.87
CA GLN A 179 17.63 14.87 -8.02
C GLN A 179 18.45 15.17 -6.76
N PRO A 180 19.37 14.30 -6.34
CA PRO A 180 19.69 13.01 -6.96
C PRO A 180 18.61 11.93 -6.69
N VAL A 181 18.50 10.94 -7.59
CA VAL A 181 17.47 9.87 -7.54
C VAL A 181 17.47 9.09 -6.21
N TRP A 182 18.63 8.88 -5.60
CA TRP A 182 18.71 8.16 -4.32
C TRP A 182 18.02 8.94 -3.20
N LEU A 183 18.21 10.27 -3.14
CA LEU A 183 17.61 11.13 -2.13
C LEU A 183 16.09 11.22 -2.33
N TYR A 184 15.64 11.35 -3.57
CA TYR A 184 14.22 11.22 -3.93
C TYR A 184 13.63 9.91 -3.40
N SER A 185 14.31 8.78 -3.63
CA SER A 185 13.84 7.46 -3.24
C SER A 185 13.82 7.27 -1.72
N SER A 186 14.82 7.79 -0.99
CA SER A 186 14.89 7.74 0.47
C SER A 186 13.76 8.54 1.12
N ILE A 187 13.51 9.77 0.67
CA ILE A 187 12.42 10.59 1.23
C ILE A 187 11.06 9.98 0.87
N ARG A 188 10.94 9.42 -0.33
CA ARG A 188 9.74 8.67 -0.72
C ARG A 188 9.52 7.47 0.19
N PHE A 189 10.56 6.69 0.50
CA PHE A 189 10.47 5.60 1.47
C PHE A 189 9.93 6.12 2.83
N VAL A 190 10.51 7.18 3.39
CA VAL A 190 10.05 7.80 4.66
C VAL A 190 8.58 8.22 4.59
N LYS A 191 8.18 8.86 3.49
CA LYS A 191 6.79 9.25 3.23
C LYS A 191 5.83 8.07 3.35
N TYR A 192 6.20 6.92 2.78
CA TYR A 192 5.35 5.73 2.79
C TYR A 192 5.43 4.90 4.07
N VAL A 193 6.54 4.95 4.82
CA VAL A 193 6.60 4.44 6.21
C VAL A 193 5.60 5.19 7.07
N PHE A 194 5.55 6.51 6.93
CA PHE A 194 4.73 7.35 7.78
C PHE A 194 3.22 7.06 7.66
N VAL A 195 2.71 6.67 6.49
CA VAL A 195 1.26 6.44 6.29
C VAL A 195 0.67 5.42 7.29
N PRO A 196 1.08 4.13 7.28
CA PRO A 196 0.55 3.15 8.21
C PRO A 196 0.93 3.48 9.66
N THR A 197 2.12 4.02 9.92
CA THR A 197 2.51 4.42 11.28
C THR A 197 1.59 5.52 11.82
N PHE A 198 1.24 6.51 10.99
CA PHE A 198 0.24 7.53 11.32
C PHE A 198 -1.12 6.92 11.61
N ILE A 199 -1.63 6.10 10.69
CA ILE A 199 -2.95 5.49 10.81
C ILE A 199 -3.07 4.65 12.08
N ILE A 200 -2.04 3.87 12.42
CA ILE A 200 -2.08 2.92 13.53
C ILE A 200 -1.74 3.60 14.87
N LEU A 201 -0.74 4.49 14.92
CA LEU A 201 -0.22 5.02 16.19
C LEU A 201 -0.70 6.45 16.50
N PHE A 202 -0.76 7.32 15.50
CA PHE A 202 -0.98 8.76 15.75
C PHE A 202 -2.44 9.19 15.57
N ALA A 203 -3.12 8.65 14.55
CA ALA A 203 -4.51 8.97 14.26
C ALA A 203 -5.46 8.65 15.43
N PRO A 204 -5.31 7.53 16.17
CA PRO A 204 -6.19 7.24 17.31
C PRO A 204 -6.10 8.31 18.40
N SER A 205 -4.88 8.72 18.76
CA SER A 205 -4.65 9.78 19.75
C SER A 205 -5.18 11.12 19.28
N LEU A 206 -5.00 11.44 17.99
CA LEU A 206 -5.56 12.65 17.39
C LEU A 206 -7.10 12.66 17.45
N PHE A 207 -7.75 11.55 17.11
CA PHE A 207 -9.20 11.44 17.17
C PHE A 207 -9.73 11.52 18.60
N ALA A 208 -9.05 10.88 19.55
CA ALA A 208 -9.38 10.99 20.96
C ALA A 208 -9.25 12.44 21.47
N LEU A 209 -8.20 13.15 21.08
CA LEU A 209 -8.00 14.57 21.42
C LEU A 209 -9.12 15.47 20.87
N LEU A 210 -9.58 15.18 19.66
CA LEU A 210 -10.62 15.95 18.98
C LEU A 210 -12.05 15.52 19.36
N GLY A 211 -12.20 14.44 20.13
CA GLY A 211 -13.52 13.90 20.49
C GLY A 211 -14.31 13.37 19.28
N VAL A 212 -13.62 12.96 18.22
CA VAL A 212 -14.23 12.42 16.98
C VAL A 212 -13.98 10.94 16.83
#